data_AF-A0AAJ1RU47-F1
#
_entry.id   AF-A0AAJ1RU47-F1
#
_cell.length_a   1.000
_cell.length_b   1.000
_cell.length_c   1.000
_cell.angle_alpha   90.00
_cell.angle_beta   90.00
_cell.angle_gamma   90.00
#
_symmetry.space_group_name_H-M   'P 1'
#
loop_
_entity.id
_entity.type
_entity.pdbx_description
1 polymer ?
#
loop_
_entity_poly.entity_id
_entity_poly.type
_entity_poly.pdbx_seq_one_letter_code
_entity_poly.pdbx_strand_id
1 'polypeptide(L)'
;MDDESDSGSFELKLGGALDSIDEADELGNIAGTLTTKYGRPTEAMAFGDAVRTCFKKWSAREGRASRSESNWFYLLQLLMILPLYIPLEPIEDGGFIGTIGWLVYAISCLGILIIFMPALMVNIRRLHDIGYSGWVIPAVFVISLIPLIGVLISLIYTLVLIISPGDSRPNKYGPVPTNKYDPDATALSVSETWEVLMETHVIPDFEIESEKSKIVTWLIIASSWICALLIIFSGYFIVDFLELFGFSEDVSWELMGTLVYIAVLAMTVGYISWDGDLSGTLQMFKIGSFRIGFILLIGLPFVITVFDIVATNIYDILYIMLFGIPSVPETVYYVDDSEYHLILVLSFVSMVIAAPVVEEILFRGYILDAIRKIHGDTVAVLGSAGLFGLLHLEPYVVGMAALGGVIYGWIRIKTGSLWPSIVSHMAWNFLVFLYIWYG
;
A
#
# COMPACT_ATOMS: atom_id res chain seq x y z
N MET A 1 39.89 -3.89 -48.97
CA MET A 1 39.54 -5.13 -48.26
C MET A 1 39.58 -4.81 -46.78
N ASP A 2 38.64 -3.94 -46.37
CA ASP A 2 37.52 -4.23 -45.46
C ASP A 2 37.81 -5.15 -44.29
N ASP A 3 37.64 -4.67 -43.04
CA ASP A 3 36.33 -4.73 -42.36
C ASP A 3 36.36 -3.92 -41.05
N GLU A 4 35.37 -3.03 -40.88
CA GLU A 4 34.99 -2.39 -39.60
C GLU A 4 33.70 -3.06 -39.10
N SER A 5 33.60 -3.32 -37.79
CA SER A 5 32.33 -3.71 -37.14
C SER A 5 32.03 -2.82 -35.92
N ASP A 6 31.37 -1.71 -36.21
CA ASP A 6 30.11 -1.22 -35.63
C ASP A 6 29.95 -1.21 -34.09
N SER A 7 30.26 -0.06 -33.47
CA SER A 7 29.75 0.35 -32.17
C SER A 7 28.64 1.40 -32.39
N GLY A 8 27.38 0.97 -32.35
CA GLY A 8 26.22 1.84 -32.54
C GLY A 8 26.01 2.84 -31.39
N SER A 9 26.69 3.98 -31.45
CA SER A 9 26.24 5.21 -30.81
C SER A 9 25.16 5.83 -31.70
N PHE A 10 23.96 6.00 -31.16
CA PHE A 10 22.86 6.70 -31.83
C PHE A 10 23.17 8.21 -31.88
N GLU A 11 24.06 8.62 -32.79
CA GLU A 11 24.22 10.02 -33.16
C GLU A 11 22.97 10.45 -33.95
N LEU A 12 22.12 11.23 -33.28
CA LEU A 12 21.08 12.01 -33.94
C LEU A 12 21.76 12.96 -34.94
N LYS A 13 21.65 12.64 -36.24
CA LYS A 13 22.05 13.52 -37.35
C LYS A 13 21.20 14.80 -37.32
N LEU A 14 21.67 15.80 -36.57
CA LEU A 14 21.26 17.21 -36.70
C LEU A 14 22.26 18.04 -37.53
N GLY A 15 23.16 17.40 -38.28
CA GLY A 15 24.28 18.05 -38.97
C GLY A 15 23.97 18.76 -40.29
N GLY A 16 22.81 19.41 -40.44
CA GLY A 16 22.47 20.12 -41.68
C GLY A 16 21.70 21.43 -41.52
N ALA A 17 21.28 21.77 -40.30
CA ALA A 17 20.49 22.98 -40.01
C ALA A 17 21.14 23.89 -38.95
N LEU A 18 22.41 23.65 -38.61
CA LEU A 18 23.10 24.28 -37.46
C LEU A 18 24.23 25.24 -37.84
N ASP A 19 24.32 25.68 -39.10
CA ASP A 19 25.36 26.63 -39.52
C ASP A 19 24.92 28.10 -39.48
N SER A 20 23.75 28.45 -38.91
CA SER A 20 23.28 29.84 -38.95
C SER A 20 22.44 30.36 -37.78
N ILE A 21 22.47 29.75 -36.59
CA ILE A 21 21.64 30.22 -35.46
C ILE A 21 22.44 30.16 -34.16
N ASP A 22 22.49 31.27 -33.42
CA ASP A 22 23.12 31.40 -32.10
C ASP A 22 22.42 30.46 -31.09
N GLU A 23 22.91 29.23 -30.97
CA GLU A 23 22.30 28.14 -30.17
C GLU A 23 22.10 28.49 -28.69
N ALA A 24 22.90 29.40 -28.12
CA ALA A 24 22.85 29.70 -26.69
C ALA A 24 21.61 30.50 -26.26
N ASP A 25 21.11 31.40 -27.11
CA ASP A 25 20.03 32.33 -26.75
C ASP A 25 18.64 31.71 -26.96
N GLU A 26 18.48 30.88 -28.00
CA GLU A 26 17.25 30.09 -28.21
C GLU A 26 17.11 28.94 -27.22
N LEU A 27 18.19 28.23 -26.85
CA LEU A 27 18.14 27.22 -25.79
C LEU A 27 17.79 27.85 -24.44
N GLY A 28 18.29 29.05 -24.14
CA GLY A 28 17.92 29.83 -22.96
C GLY A 28 16.45 30.24 -22.97
N ASN A 29 15.92 30.67 -24.12
CA ASN A 29 14.51 31.04 -24.28
C ASN A 29 13.57 29.83 -24.23
N ILE A 30 13.96 28.69 -24.80
CA ILE A 30 13.19 27.44 -24.76
C ILE A 30 13.21 26.87 -23.34
N ALA A 31 14.35 26.86 -22.65
CA ALA A 31 14.44 26.47 -21.25
C ALA A 31 13.63 27.42 -20.34
N GLY A 32 13.67 28.73 -20.60
CA GLY A 32 12.83 29.74 -19.93
C GLY A 32 11.34 29.54 -20.18
N THR A 33 10.95 29.18 -21.41
CA THR A 33 9.55 28.92 -21.78
C THR A 33 9.06 27.59 -21.22
N LEU A 34 9.91 26.56 -21.18
CA LEU A 34 9.59 25.26 -20.59
C LEU A 34 9.55 25.33 -19.05
N THR A 35 10.41 26.12 -18.42
CA THR A 35 10.37 26.36 -16.95
C THR A 35 9.20 27.26 -16.54
N THR A 36 8.77 28.20 -17.37
CA THR A 36 7.59 29.03 -17.08
C THR A 36 6.26 28.31 -17.40
N LYS A 37 6.26 27.41 -18.40
CA LYS A 37 5.05 26.64 -18.78
C LYS A 37 4.89 25.32 -18.04
N TYR A 38 5.99 24.69 -17.61
CA TYR A 38 6.01 23.37 -16.95
C TYR A 38 6.88 23.29 -15.69
N GLY A 39 7.64 24.33 -15.35
CA GLY A 39 8.47 24.36 -14.15
C GLY A 39 7.68 24.82 -12.92
N ARG A 40 8.24 24.55 -11.73
CA ARG A 40 7.62 24.99 -10.48
C ARG A 40 7.68 26.51 -10.33
N PRO A 41 6.65 27.14 -9.74
CA PRO A 41 6.68 28.56 -9.43
C PRO A 41 7.83 28.87 -8.50
N THR A 42 8.55 29.95 -8.81
CA THR A 42 9.65 30.46 -7.97
C THR A 42 9.12 31.11 -6.69
N GLU A 43 7.91 31.68 -6.73
CA GLU A 43 7.27 32.33 -5.60
C GLU A 43 6.41 31.36 -4.79
N ALA A 44 6.51 31.44 -3.47
CA ALA A 44 5.67 30.70 -2.55
C ALA A 44 4.28 31.35 -2.44
N MET A 45 3.24 30.52 -2.32
CA MET A 45 1.88 31.00 -2.05
C MET A 45 1.81 31.70 -0.68
N ALA A 46 1.05 32.78 -0.57
CA ALA A 46 0.79 33.45 0.70
C ALA A 46 -0.17 32.62 1.58
N PHE A 47 -0.10 32.77 2.91
CA PHE A 47 -0.93 32.03 3.86
C PHE A 47 -2.43 32.13 3.56
N GLY A 48 -2.96 33.35 3.39
CA GLY A 48 -4.39 33.57 3.12
C GLY A 48 -4.85 32.93 1.81
N ASP A 49 -4.00 32.96 0.78
CA ASP A 49 -4.28 32.36 -0.53
C ASP A 49 -4.28 30.83 -0.43
N ALA A 50 -3.38 30.25 0.36
CA ALA A 50 -3.34 28.80 0.62
C ALA A 50 -4.60 28.32 1.34
N VAL A 51 -5.04 29.04 2.38
CA VAL A 51 -6.29 28.73 3.08
C VAL A 51 -7.48 28.81 2.12
N ARG A 52 -7.63 29.91 1.37
CA ARG A 52 -8.71 30.06 0.38
C ARG A 52 -8.69 28.97 -0.69
N THR A 53 -7.50 28.62 -1.18
CA THR A 53 -7.32 27.56 -2.18
C THR A 53 -7.77 26.20 -1.64
N CYS A 54 -7.38 25.85 -0.40
CA CYS A 54 -7.77 24.58 0.21
C CYS A 54 -9.27 24.50 0.47
N PHE A 55 -9.90 25.59 0.93
CA PHE A 55 -11.36 25.66 1.09
C PHE A 55 -12.09 25.64 -0.25
N LYS A 56 -11.55 26.23 -1.31
CA LYS A 56 -12.14 26.18 -2.65
C LYS A 56 -12.04 24.76 -3.24
N LYS A 57 -10.90 24.10 -3.05
CA LYS A 57 -10.59 22.74 -3.52
C LYS A 57 -10.93 21.66 -2.49
N TRP A 58 -11.88 21.91 -1.59
CA TRP A 58 -12.23 21.00 -0.49
C TRP A 58 -12.86 19.68 -0.92
N SER A 59 -13.34 19.60 -2.17
CA SER A 59 -13.93 18.41 -2.79
C SER A 59 -13.22 17.98 -4.08
N ALA A 60 -12.13 18.66 -4.45
CA ALA A 60 -11.35 18.34 -5.65
C ALA A 60 -10.58 17.02 -5.44
N ARG A 61 -10.97 15.98 -6.18
CA ARG A 61 -10.39 14.63 -6.08
C ARG A 61 -9.08 14.50 -6.87
N GLU A 62 -8.89 15.37 -7.84
CA GLU A 62 -7.76 15.37 -8.77
C GLU A 62 -6.92 16.65 -8.64
N GLY A 63 -5.74 16.62 -9.25
CA GLY A 63 -4.79 17.71 -9.19
C GLY A 63 -3.77 17.57 -8.07
N ARG A 64 -2.94 18.61 -7.99
CA ARG A 64 -1.72 18.63 -7.17
C ARG A 64 -1.70 19.87 -6.28
N ALA A 65 -1.11 19.74 -5.10
CA ALA A 65 -0.91 20.83 -4.15
C ALA A 65 0.59 21.06 -3.95
N SER A 66 1.02 22.31 -4.06
CA SER A 66 2.43 22.65 -3.84
C SER A 66 2.83 22.54 -2.37
N ARG A 67 4.14 22.60 -2.10
CA ARG A 67 4.68 22.70 -0.73
C ARG A 67 4.14 23.92 0.00
N SER A 68 4.10 25.10 -0.62
CA SER A 68 3.61 26.30 0.07
C SER A 68 2.11 26.23 0.34
N GLU A 69 1.32 25.68 -0.58
CA GLU A 69 -0.12 25.47 -0.37
C GLU A 69 -0.38 24.54 0.81
N SER A 70 0.26 23.36 0.81
CA SER A 70 0.10 22.35 1.86
C SER A 70 0.69 22.76 3.20
N ASN A 71 1.90 23.34 3.25
CA ASN A 71 2.58 23.71 4.50
C ASN A 71 1.84 24.80 5.27
N TRP A 72 1.29 25.81 4.58
CA TRP A 72 0.45 26.81 5.25
C TRP A 72 -0.84 26.19 5.81
N PHE A 73 -1.40 25.20 5.12
CA PHE A 73 -2.56 24.49 5.62
C PHE A 73 -2.22 23.54 6.78
N TYR A 74 -1.02 22.95 6.81
CA TYR A 74 -0.51 22.20 7.96
C TYR A 74 -0.30 23.11 9.17
N LEU A 75 0.20 24.34 8.97
CA LEU A 75 0.30 25.32 10.04
C LEU A 75 -1.09 25.68 10.61
N LEU A 76 -2.09 25.89 9.74
CA LEU A 76 -3.46 26.13 10.20
C LEU A 76 -3.98 24.95 11.05
N GLN A 77 -3.80 23.71 10.58
CA GLN A 77 -4.18 22.51 11.34
C GLN A 77 -3.48 22.46 12.70
N LEU A 78 -2.16 22.71 12.75
CA LEU A 78 -1.40 22.75 13.98
C LEU A 78 -1.94 23.79 14.95
N LEU A 79 -2.23 25.00 14.48
CA LEU A 79 -2.80 26.08 15.31
C LEU A 79 -4.18 25.73 15.88
N MET A 80 -5.00 24.97 15.14
CA MET A 80 -6.30 24.48 15.64
C MET A 80 -6.14 23.32 16.63
N ILE A 81 -5.06 22.54 16.54
CA ILE A 81 -4.84 21.36 17.39
C ILE A 81 -4.17 21.74 18.72
N LEU A 82 -3.25 22.71 18.73
CA LEU A 82 -2.47 23.10 19.92
C LEU A 82 -3.33 23.38 21.17
N PRO A 83 -4.48 24.09 21.09
CA PRO A 83 -5.30 24.35 22.27
C PRO A 83 -5.91 23.09 22.90
N LEU A 84 -6.03 21.98 22.16
CA LEU A 84 -6.57 20.72 22.68
C LEU A 84 -5.61 20.02 23.66
N TYR A 85 -4.32 20.37 23.62
CA TYR A 85 -3.30 19.83 24.52
C TYR A 85 -3.10 20.68 25.78
N ILE A 86 -3.78 21.81 25.90
CA ILE A 86 -3.71 22.65 27.10
C ILE A 86 -4.58 21.97 28.17
N PRO A 87 -4.02 21.63 29.35
CA PRO A 87 -4.83 21.12 30.44
C PRO A 87 -5.82 22.19 30.91
N LEU A 88 -7.11 21.83 30.96
CA LEU A 88 -8.19 22.75 31.35
C LEU A 88 -8.70 22.39 32.75
N GLU A 89 -8.84 23.41 33.60
CA GLU A 89 -9.55 23.30 34.87
C GLU A 89 -11.07 23.27 34.63
N PRO A 90 -11.86 22.61 35.51
CA PRO A 90 -13.31 22.72 35.48
C PRO A 90 -13.76 24.19 35.50
N ILE A 91 -14.83 24.52 34.76
CA ILE A 91 -15.33 25.91 34.64
C ILE A 91 -15.64 26.51 36.01
N GLU A 92 -16.14 25.70 36.93
CA GLU A 92 -16.50 26.09 38.30
C GLU A 92 -15.27 26.55 39.12
N ASP A 93 -14.11 25.94 38.88
CA ASP A 93 -12.86 26.21 39.61
C ASP A 93 -12.00 27.29 38.93
N GLY A 94 -12.00 27.33 37.58
CA GLY A 94 -11.11 28.18 36.79
C GLY A 94 -11.61 29.60 36.52
N GLY A 95 -12.85 29.94 36.92
CA GLY A 95 -13.44 31.26 36.75
C GLY A 95 -13.39 31.79 35.30
N PHE A 96 -13.04 33.07 35.12
CA PHE A 96 -12.98 33.71 33.80
C PHE A 96 -11.94 33.07 32.86
N ILE A 97 -10.77 32.70 33.40
CA ILE A 97 -9.67 32.10 32.62
C ILE A 97 -10.07 30.70 32.15
N GLY A 98 -10.65 29.88 33.04
CA GLY A 98 -11.19 28.57 32.70
C GLY A 98 -12.27 28.66 31.62
N THR A 99 -13.19 29.62 31.74
CA THR A 99 -14.24 29.86 30.74
C THR A 99 -13.66 30.18 29.35
N ILE A 100 -12.63 31.03 29.27
CA ILE A 100 -11.93 31.31 28.00
C ILE A 100 -11.25 30.05 27.46
N GLY A 101 -10.58 29.28 28.32
CA GLY A 101 -9.92 28.03 27.92
C GLY A 101 -10.88 27.05 27.25
N TRP A 102 -12.04 26.81 27.87
CA TRP A 102 -13.09 25.97 27.30
C TRP A 102 -13.69 26.54 26.01
N LEU A 103 -13.86 27.86 25.90
CA LEU A 103 -14.31 28.49 24.65
C LEU A 103 -13.30 28.28 23.51
N VAL A 104 -12.01 28.49 23.76
CA VAL A 104 -10.95 28.26 22.78
C VAL A 104 -10.90 26.78 22.38
N TYR A 105 -11.03 25.86 23.33
CA TYR A 105 -11.12 24.42 23.07
C TYR A 105 -12.32 24.08 22.17
N ALA A 106 -13.50 24.62 22.47
CA ALA A 106 -14.70 24.40 21.67
C ALA A 106 -14.56 24.94 20.23
N ILE A 107 -13.99 26.15 20.08
CA ILE A 107 -13.68 26.74 18.77
C ILE A 107 -12.66 25.88 18.01
N SER A 108 -11.68 25.32 18.72
CA SER A 108 -10.66 24.42 18.16
C SER A 108 -11.29 23.14 17.61
N CYS A 109 -12.15 22.48 18.40
CA CYS A 109 -12.91 21.31 17.96
C CYS A 109 -13.79 21.60 16.74
N LEU A 110 -14.54 22.71 16.76
CA LEU A 110 -15.39 23.10 15.63
C LEU A 110 -14.56 23.41 14.39
N GLY A 111 -13.44 24.12 14.56
CA GLY A 111 -12.55 24.44 13.46
C GLY A 111 -11.91 23.21 12.83
N ILE A 112 -11.50 22.22 13.63
CA ILE A 112 -11.00 20.92 13.14
C ILE A 112 -12.06 20.22 12.28
N LEU A 113 -13.31 20.21 12.73
CA LEU A 113 -14.42 19.64 11.96
C LEU A 113 -14.63 20.37 10.62
N ILE A 114 -14.56 21.70 10.63
CA ILE A 114 -14.71 22.53 9.42
C ILE A 114 -13.57 22.30 8.42
N ILE A 115 -12.32 22.22 8.91
CA ILE A 115 -11.14 22.04 8.05
C ILE A 115 -10.89 20.58 7.67
N PHE A 116 -11.61 19.61 8.25
CA PHE A 116 -11.37 18.18 8.03
C PHE A 116 -11.32 17.82 6.54
N MET A 117 -12.35 18.19 5.77
CA MET A 117 -12.40 17.89 4.33
C MET A 117 -11.33 18.65 3.53
N PRO A 118 -11.14 19.98 3.69
CA PRO A 118 -10.01 20.69 3.10
C PRO A 118 -8.64 20.08 3.44
N ALA A 119 -8.43 19.64 4.68
CA ALA A 119 -7.19 19.03 5.16
C ALA A 119 -6.95 17.68 4.48
N LEU A 120 -7.99 16.85 4.37
CA LEU A 120 -7.91 15.58 3.67
C LEU A 120 -7.56 15.81 2.20
N MET A 121 -8.25 16.71 1.50
CA MET A 121 -8.00 16.96 0.08
C MET A 121 -6.64 17.57 -0.20
N VAL A 122 -6.14 18.50 0.62
CA VAL A 122 -4.78 19.04 0.41
C VAL A 122 -3.71 17.97 0.65
N ASN A 123 -3.89 17.06 1.60
CA ASN A 123 -2.99 15.92 1.78
C ASN A 123 -3.01 14.98 0.56
N ILE A 124 -4.19 14.66 0.02
CA ILE A 124 -4.31 13.85 -1.21
C ILE A 124 -3.58 14.52 -2.37
N ARG A 125 -3.87 15.80 -2.62
CA ARG A 125 -3.23 16.56 -3.70
C ARG A 125 -1.74 16.77 -3.45
N ARG A 126 -1.29 16.78 -2.19
CA ARG A 126 0.13 16.89 -1.86
C ARG A 126 0.86 15.57 -2.14
N LEU A 127 0.24 14.43 -1.83
CA LEU A 127 0.71 13.11 -2.24
C LEU A 127 0.79 13.02 -3.77
N HIS A 128 -0.24 13.46 -4.48
CA HIS A 128 -0.24 13.52 -5.94
C HIS A 128 0.93 14.35 -6.49
N ASP A 129 1.27 15.44 -5.80
CA ASP A 129 2.37 16.31 -6.19
C ASP A 129 3.75 15.66 -6.06
N ILE A 130 3.91 14.68 -5.16
CA ILE A 130 5.13 13.88 -4.98
C ILE A 130 5.04 12.49 -5.64
N GLY A 131 4.08 12.29 -6.54
CA GLY A 131 3.93 11.05 -7.34
C GLY A 131 3.17 9.91 -6.65
N TYR A 132 2.57 10.15 -5.48
CA TYR A 132 1.82 9.16 -4.71
C TYR A 132 0.32 9.37 -4.79
N SER A 133 -0.45 8.31 -4.59
CA SER A 133 -1.91 8.40 -4.51
C SER A 133 -2.38 8.78 -3.10
N GLY A 134 -3.50 9.50 -3.00
CA GLY A 134 -4.06 10.01 -1.75
C GLY A 134 -4.42 8.97 -0.69
N TRP A 135 -4.63 7.74 -1.10
CA TRP A 135 -4.95 6.62 -0.23
C TRP A 135 -3.81 6.25 0.76
N VAL A 136 -2.58 6.77 0.59
CA VAL A 136 -1.52 6.66 1.62
C VAL A 136 -2.01 7.18 2.98
N ILE A 137 -3.01 8.07 2.98
CA ILE A 137 -3.64 8.60 4.19
C ILE A 137 -4.33 7.49 5.02
N PRO A 138 -5.33 6.73 4.50
CA PRO A 138 -5.88 5.55 5.19
C PRO A 138 -4.82 4.56 5.68
N ALA A 139 -3.79 4.34 4.87
CA ALA A 139 -2.67 3.47 5.22
C ALA A 139 -1.94 3.95 6.50
N VAL A 140 -1.53 5.22 6.53
CA VAL A 140 -0.90 5.83 7.71
C VAL A 140 -1.85 5.87 8.90
N PHE A 141 -3.14 6.11 8.68
CA PHE A 141 -4.16 6.11 9.74
C PHE A 141 -4.26 4.74 10.42
N VAL A 142 -4.30 3.65 9.66
CA VAL A 142 -4.37 2.28 10.18
C VAL A 142 -3.13 1.93 11.01
N ILE A 143 -1.93 2.23 10.50
CA ILE A 143 -0.71 2.01 11.29
C ILE A 143 -0.72 2.87 12.56
N SER A 144 -1.37 4.03 12.49
CA SER A 144 -1.46 4.95 13.61
C SER A 144 -2.31 4.47 14.79
N LEU A 145 -3.04 3.37 14.62
CA LEU A 145 -3.79 2.71 15.69
C LEU A 145 -2.90 1.97 16.69
N ILE A 146 -1.64 1.68 16.34
CA ILE A 146 -0.67 1.10 17.26
C ILE A 146 -0.05 2.23 18.11
N PRO A 147 -0.20 2.23 19.44
CA PRO A 147 0.38 3.27 20.30
C PRO A 147 1.89 3.42 20.09
N LEU A 148 2.40 4.65 20.19
CA LEU A 148 3.81 5.05 19.97
C LEU A 148 4.33 4.88 18.52
N ILE A 149 4.17 3.70 17.90
CA ILE A 149 4.51 3.46 16.49
C ILE A 149 3.71 4.39 15.59
N GLY A 150 2.43 4.54 15.90
CA GLY A 150 1.53 5.41 15.16
C GLY A 150 1.93 6.88 15.18
N VAL A 151 2.34 7.37 16.35
CA VAL A 151 2.84 8.74 16.50
C VAL A 151 4.10 8.94 15.66
N LEU A 152 5.04 7.99 15.72
CA LEU A 152 6.29 8.06 14.97
C LEU A 152 6.05 8.06 13.46
N ILE A 153 5.18 7.16 12.96
CA ILE A 153 4.89 7.07 11.53
C ILE A 153 4.12 8.28 11.02
N SER A 154 3.12 8.76 11.76
CA SER A 154 2.41 10.01 11.42
C SER A 154 3.36 11.22 11.36
N LEU A 155 4.34 11.28 12.27
CA LEU A 155 5.37 12.32 12.26
C LEU A 155 6.27 12.21 11.00
N ILE A 156 6.78 11.01 10.69
CA ILE A 156 7.62 10.78 9.50
C ILE A 156 6.84 11.11 8.22
N TYR A 157 5.60 10.63 8.09
CA TYR A 157 4.71 10.93 6.97
C TYR A 157 4.55 12.44 6.78
N THR A 158 4.23 13.17 7.85
CA THR A 158 4.05 14.62 7.79
C THR A 158 5.35 15.34 7.40
N LEU A 159 6.50 14.91 7.95
CA LEU A 159 7.81 15.45 7.58
C LEU A 159 8.14 15.23 6.10
N VAL A 160 7.85 14.04 5.56
CA VAL A 160 8.02 13.73 4.13
C VAL A 160 7.20 14.69 3.28
N LEU A 161 5.94 14.95 3.63
CA LEU A 161 5.07 15.86 2.87
C LEU A 161 5.55 17.31 2.93
N ILE A 162 6.06 17.75 4.08
CA ILE A 162 6.58 19.11 4.29
C ILE A 162 7.85 19.35 3.48
N ILE A 163 8.78 18.38 3.44
CA ILE A 163 10.14 18.57 2.94
C ILE A 163 10.26 18.18 1.47
N SER A 164 9.66 17.06 1.06
CA SER A 164 9.93 16.45 -0.25
C SER A 164 9.60 17.42 -1.40
N PRO A 165 10.50 17.66 -2.36
CA PRO A 165 10.11 18.37 -3.57
C PRO A 165 9.04 17.53 -4.28
N GLY A 166 8.00 18.18 -4.80
CA GLY A 166 7.12 17.48 -5.74
C GLY A 166 7.70 17.48 -7.15
N ASP A 167 7.08 16.74 -8.05
CA ASP A 167 7.53 16.60 -9.43
C ASP A 167 7.63 17.96 -10.12
N SER A 168 8.75 18.22 -10.76
CA SER A 168 9.00 19.49 -11.45
C SER A 168 8.37 19.56 -12.84
N ARG A 169 7.65 18.50 -13.25
CA ARG A 169 6.94 18.36 -14.53
C ARG A 169 5.51 17.88 -14.27
N PRO A 170 4.60 17.97 -15.24
CA PRO A 170 3.31 17.31 -15.17
C PRO A 170 3.47 15.81 -14.89
N ASN A 171 2.56 15.23 -14.10
CA ASN A 171 2.51 13.80 -13.84
C ASN A 171 1.08 13.31 -14.05
N LYS A 172 0.82 12.01 -13.82
CA LYS A 172 -0.52 11.41 -14.03
C LYS A 172 -1.65 12.04 -13.21
N TYR A 173 -1.33 12.83 -12.19
CA TYR A 173 -2.31 13.54 -11.34
C TYR A 173 -2.54 14.99 -11.76
N GLY A 174 -1.86 15.46 -12.82
CA GLY A 174 -2.12 16.75 -13.46
C GLY A 174 -0.90 17.67 -13.56
N PRO A 175 -1.13 18.93 -13.98
CA PRO A 175 -0.08 19.91 -14.23
C PRO A 175 0.62 20.35 -12.94
N VAL A 176 1.80 20.96 -13.10
CA VAL A 176 2.55 21.52 -11.97
C VAL A 176 1.74 22.65 -11.30
N PRO A 177 1.61 22.67 -9.96
CA PRO A 177 0.87 23.71 -9.26
C PRO A 177 1.45 25.11 -9.50
N THR A 178 0.58 26.12 -9.69
CA THR A 178 0.97 27.49 -10.09
C THR A 178 1.28 28.44 -8.92
N ASN A 179 1.02 28.03 -7.66
CA ASN A 179 1.14 28.85 -6.45
C ASN A 179 0.32 30.15 -6.42
N LYS A 180 -0.67 30.31 -7.29
CA LYS A 180 -1.57 31.47 -7.30
C LYS A 180 -2.99 31.05 -6.92
N TYR A 181 -3.66 31.88 -6.13
CA TYR A 181 -5.09 31.71 -5.90
C TYR A 181 -5.85 32.01 -7.18
N ASP A 182 -6.67 31.05 -7.60
CA ASP A 182 -7.56 31.18 -8.74
C ASP A 182 -9.01 31.21 -8.22
N PRO A 183 -9.71 32.36 -8.35
CA PRO A 183 -11.10 32.48 -7.89
C PRO A 183 -12.08 31.62 -8.71
N ASP A 184 -11.72 31.28 -9.94
CA ASP A 184 -12.55 30.56 -10.91
C ASP A 184 -12.26 29.05 -10.92
N ALA A 185 -11.20 28.60 -10.24
CA ALA A 185 -10.89 27.18 -10.09
C ALA A 185 -12.08 26.43 -9.47
N THR A 186 -12.67 25.51 -10.22
CA THR A 186 -13.71 24.59 -9.74
C THR A 186 -13.08 23.26 -9.35
N ALA A 187 -13.79 22.45 -8.57
CA ALA A 187 -13.33 21.11 -8.20
C ALA A 187 -13.14 20.15 -9.41
N LEU A 188 -13.63 20.55 -10.59
CA LEU A 188 -13.65 19.79 -11.85
C LEU A 188 -12.72 20.35 -12.93
N SER A 189 -12.18 21.57 -12.79
CA SER A 189 -11.51 22.27 -13.91
C SER A 189 -10.08 21.79 -14.22
N VAL A 190 -9.53 20.81 -13.49
CA VAL A 190 -8.17 20.29 -13.75
C VAL A 190 -8.19 19.18 -14.80
N SER A 191 -9.29 18.43 -14.93
CA SER A 191 -9.40 17.34 -15.92
C SER A 191 -9.60 17.89 -17.34
N GLU A 192 -10.45 18.90 -17.51
CA GLU A 192 -10.80 19.45 -18.84
C GLU A 192 -9.60 20.12 -19.53
N THR A 193 -8.72 20.81 -18.78
CA THR A 193 -7.50 21.38 -19.37
C THR A 193 -6.46 20.31 -19.70
N TRP A 194 -6.46 19.20 -18.95
CA TRP A 194 -5.52 18.10 -19.16
C TRP A 194 -5.93 17.24 -20.36
N GLU A 195 -7.22 16.95 -20.53
CA GLU A 195 -7.74 16.23 -21.71
C GLU A 195 -7.42 16.99 -23.01
N VAL A 196 -7.59 18.32 -23.04
CA VAL A 196 -7.23 19.15 -24.20
C VAL A 196 -5.72 19.17 -24.47
N LEU A 197 -4.88 19.13 -23.42
CA LEU A 197 -3.43 19.05 -23.54
C LEU A 197 -2.93 17.67 -24.00
N MET A 198 -3.65 16.60 -23.64
CA MET A 198 -3.36 15.23 -24.07
C MET A 198 -3.84 14.99 -25.52
N GLU A 199 -5.00 15.54 -25.92
CA GLU A 199 -5.51 15.43 -27.30
C GLU A 199 -4.59 16.11 -28.33
N THR A 200 -3.92 17.19 -27.95
CA THR A 200 -3.09 17.99 -28.87
C THR A 200 -1.70 17.40 -29.16
N HIS A 201 -1.33 16.23 -28.59
CA HIS A 201 -0.03 15.54 -28.83
C HIS A 201 1.22 16.43 -28.63
N VAL A 202 1.15 17.45 -27.78
CA VAL A 202 2.27 18.38 -27.52
C VAL A 202 3.23 17.84 -26.44
N ILE A 203 2.90 16.73 -25.80
CA ILE A 203 3.76 16.09 -24.80
C ILE A 203 4.44 14.90 -25.49
N PRO A 204 5.79 14.89 -25.66
CA PRO A 204 6.49 13.71 -26.13
C PRO A 204 6.13 12.52 -25.23
N ASP A 205 6.08 11.31 -25.78
CA ASP A 205 5.93 10.05 -25.04
C ASP A 205 7.10 9.88 -24.05
N PHE A 206 7.05 10.61 -22.94
CA PHE A 206 7.93 10.43 -21.82
C PHE A 206 7.29 9.33 -20.98
N GLU A 207 7.90 8.16 -20.96
CA GLU A 207 7.61 7.14 -19.95
C GLU A 207 7.75 7.79 -18.56
N ILE A 208 6.62 8.14 -17.94
CA ILE A 208 6.57 8.74 -16.61
C ILE A 208 6.77 7.62 -15.58
N GLU A 209 8.00 7.13 -15.43
CA GLU A 209 8.39 6.39 -14.24
C GLU A 209 8.86 7.42 -13.19
N SER A 210 7.93 7.98 -12.41
CA SER A 210 8.33 8.66 -11.17
C SER A 210 8.78 7.57 -10.19
N GLU A 211 10.08 7.39 -10.04
CA GLU A 211 10.67 6.43 -9.10
C GLU A 211 10.08 6.68 -7.70
N LYS A 212 9.15 5.83 -7.25
CA LYS A 212 8.49 5.98 -5.94
C LYS A 212 9.57 5.94 -4.85
N SER A 213 9.83 7.08 -4.18
CA SER A 213 10.51 7.17 -2.88
C SER A 213 10.32 5.92 -1.98
N LYS A 214 11.44 5.25 -1.69
CA LYS A 214 11.49 3.99 -0.94
C LYS A 214 10.73 4.02 0.40
N ILE A 215 10.72 5.18 1.07
CA ILE A 215 10.05 5.34 2.37
C ILE A 215 8.54 5.15 2.22
N VAL A 216 7.93 5.75 1.20
CA VAL A 216 6.48 5.67 1.02
C VAL A 216 6.07 4.27 0.59
N THR A 217 6.86 3.61 -0.25
CA THR A 217 6.64 2.19 -0.59
C THR A 217 6.62 1.32 0.66
N TRP A 218 7.57 1.51 1.58
CA TRP A 218 7.56 0.81 2.87
C TRP A 218 6.36 1.17 3.75
N LEU A 219 5.91 2.43 3.77
CA LEU A 219 4.71 2.83 4.50
C LEU A 219 3.46 2.12 3.97
N ILE A 220 3.34 1.96 2.64
CA ILE A 220 2.23 1.25 2.00
C ILE A 220 2.29 -0.26 2.30
N ILE A 221 3.47 -0.87 2.28
CA ILE A 221 3.65 -2.28 2.66
C ILE A 221 3.27 -2.49 4.13
N ALA A 222 3.76 -1.61 5.02
CA ALA A 222 3.46 -1.69 6.45
C ALA A 222 1.97 -1.52 6.71
N SER A 223 1.30 -0.63 5.97
CA SER A 223 -0.12 -0.41 6.15
C SER A 223 -0.98 -1.55 5.65
N SER A 224 -0.64 -2.17 4.51
CA SER A 224 -1.40 -3.32 4.01
C SER A 224 -1.26 -4.51 4.96
N TRP A 225 -0.07 -4.72 5.50
CA TRP A 225 0.19 -5.77 6.49
C TRP A 225 -0.54 -5.51 7.81
N ILE A 226 -0.54 -4.28 8.32
CA ILE A 226 -1.26 -3.92 9.55
C ILE A 226 -2.79 -3.96 9.33
N CYS A 227 -3.28 -3.51 8.18
CA CYS A 227 -4.70 -3.68 7.82
C CYS A 227 -5.11 -5.16 7.87
N ALA A 228 -4.29 -6.07 7.32
CA ALA A 228 -4.57 -7.50 7.38
C ALA A 228 -4.62 -8.01 8.83
N LEU A 229 -3.67 -7.62 9.68
CA LEU A 229 -3.70 -7.96 11.11
C LEU A 229 -4.96 -7.43 11.80
N LEU A 230 -5.34 -6.17 11.57
CA LEU A 230 -6.54 -5.60 12.18
C LEU A 230 -7.81 -6.34 11.74
N ILE A 231 -7.90 -6.76 10.47
CA ILE A 231 -9.01 -7.57 9.99
C ILE A 231 -9.03 -8.90 10.74
N ILE A 232 -7.89 -9.59 10.86
CA ILE A 232 -7.77 -10.87 11.59
C ILE A 232 -8.18 -10.71 13.05
N PHE A 233 -7.65 -9.70 13.76
CA PHE A 233 -8.01 -9.42 15.16
C PHE A 233 -9.46 -8.96 15.32
N SER A 234 -10.01 -8.23 14.35
CA SER A 234 -11.44 -7.87 14.38
C SER A 234 -12.36 -9.06 14.18
N GLY A 235 -11.85 -10.15 13.57
CA GLY A 235 -12.55 -11.41 13.39
C GLY A 235 -13.07 -11.99 14.71
N TYR A 236 -12.33 -11.85 15.81
CA TYR A 236 -12.78 -12.35 17.12
C TYR A 236 -14.14 -11.79 17.55
N PHE A 237 -14.45 -10.52 17.23
CA PHE A 237 -15.77 -9.94 17.51
C PHE A 237 -16.89 -10.52 16.61
N ILE A 238 -16.54 -11.07 15.45
CA ILE A 238 -17.49 -11.75 14.56
C ILE A 238 -17.95 -13.06 15.20
N VAL A 239 -17.08 -13.78 15.91
CA VAL A 239 -17.44 -15.03 16.61
C VAL A 239 -18.54 -14.75 17.64
N ASP A 240 -18.29 -13.82 18.57
CA ASP A 240 -19.27 -13.39 19.60
C ASP A 240 -20.59 -12.94 18.97
N PHE A 241 -20.51 -12.24 17.83
CA PHE A 241 -21.68 -11.79 17.10
C PHE A 241 -22.46 -12.96 16.49
N LEU A 242 -21.80 -13.94 15.88
CA LEU A 242 -22.46 -15.10 15.26
C LEU A 242 -23.14 -15.99 16.32
N GLU A 243 -22.51 -16.20 17.47
CA GLU A 243 -23.12 -16.95 18.57
C GLU A 243 -24.43 -16.30 19.07
N LEU A 244 -24.54 -14.97 19.02
CA LEU A 244 -25.79 -14.26 19.34
C LEU A 244 -26.95 -14.62 18.40
N PHE A 245 -26.65 -15.06 17.17
CA PHE A 245 -27.64 -15.55 16.19
C PHE A 245 -27.88 -17.06 16.31
N GLY A 246 -27.29 -17.73 17.30
CA GLY A 246 -27.53 -19.13 17.61
C GLY A 246 -26.64 -20.12 16.85
N PHE A 247 -25.55 -19.66 16.25
CA PHE A 247 -24.50 -20.56 15.78
C PHE A 247 -23.72 -21.15 16.96
N SER A 248 -23.23 -22.39 16.83
CA SER A 248 -22.28 -22.95 17.81
C SER A 248 -20.95 -22.20 17.76
N GLU A 249 -20.16 -22.33 18.83
CA GLU A 249 -18.81 -21.75 18.91
C GLU A 249 -17.95 -22.24 17.73
N ASP A 250 -17.91 -23.56 17.48
CA ASP A 250 -17.11 -24.17 16.41
C ASP A 250 -17.51 -23.67 15.01
N VAL A 251 -18.82 -23.63 14.71
CA VAL A 251 -19.30 -23.10 13.42
C VAL A 251 -18.99 -21.62 13.29
N SER A 252 -19.07 -20.86 14.38
CA SER A 252 -18.77 -19.43 14.41
C SER A 252 -17.29 -19.15 14.09
N TRP A 253 -16.36 -19.93 14.65
CA TRP A 253 -14.93 -19.83 14.32
C TRP A 253 -14.63 -20.10 12.84
N GLU A 254 -15.24 -21.15 12.28
CA GLU A 254 -15.02 -21.51 10.87
C GLU A 254 -15.62 -20.48 9.89
N LEU A 255 -16.83 -19.98 10.19
CA LEU A 255 -17.45 -18.90 9.43
C LEU A 255 -16.65 -17.60 9.54
N MET A 256 -16.18 -17.27 10.75
CA MET A 256 -15.30 -16.12 10.98
C MET A 256 -14.05 -16.19 10.11
N GLY A 257 -13.37 -17.34 10.07
CA GLY A 257 -12.19 -17.57 9.23
C GLY A 257 -12.46 -17.25 7.76
N THR A 258 -13.56 -17.78 7.22
CA THR A 258 -13.97 -17.51 5.83
C THR A 258 -14.24 -16.03 5.59
N LEU A 259 -14.95 -15.36 6.50
CA LEU A 259 -15.27 -13.93 6.39
C LEU A 259 -14.02 -13.05 6.47
N VAL A 260 -13.07 -13.39 7.32
CA VAL A 260 -11.79 -12.69 7.44
C VAL A 260 -10.99 -12.80 6.14
N TYR A 261 -10.89 -13.99 5.54
CA TYR A 261 -10.18 -14.11 4.25
C TYR A 261 -10.86 -13.33 3.12
N ILE A 262 -12.21 -13.28 3.09
CA ILE A 262 -12.94 -12.42 2.14
C ILE A 262 -12.58 -10.94 2.35
N ALA A 263 -12.54 -10.49 3.61
CA ALA A 263 -12.20 -9.11 3.96
C ALA A 263 -10.74 -8.77 3.60
N VAL A 264 -9.79 -9.67 3.88
CA VAL A 264 -8.37 -9.50 3.51
C VAL A 264 -8.21 -9.51 1.99
N LEU A 265 -8.92 -10.36 1.26
CA LEU A 265 -8.91 -10.36 -0.20
C LEU A 265 -9.43 -9.03 -0.76
N ALA A 266 -10.58 -8.56 -0.27
CA ALA A 266 -11.17 -7.29 -0.69
C ALA A 266 -10.22 -6.12 -0.41
N MET A 267 -9.60 -6.11 0.77
CA MET A 267 -8.56 -5.13 1.13
C MET A 267 -7.37 -5.20 0.17
N THR A 268 -6.87 -6.39 -0.11
CA THR A 268 -5.69 -6.61 -0.98
C THR A 268 -5.97 -6.16 -2.41
N VAL A 269 -7.13 -6.55 -2.97
CA VAL A 269 -7.58 -6.08 -4.28
C VAL A 269 -7.74 -4.57 -4.28
N GLY A 270 -8.20 -3.97 -3.18
CA GLY A 270 -8.25 -2.52 -2.98
C GLY A 270 -6.87 -1.88 -3.12
N TYR A 271 -5.84 -2.39 -2.41
CA TYR A 271 -4.46 -1.91 -2.50
C TYR A 271 -3.86 -2.08 -3.91
N ILE A 272 -4.08 -3.23 -4.55
CA ILE A 272 -3.58 -3.52 -5.90
C ILE A 272 -4.23 -2.60 -6.94
N SER A 273 -5.55 -2.43 -6.86
CA SER A 273 -6.32 -1.56 -7.76
C SER A 273 -5.91 -0.11 -7.60
N TRP A 274 -5.64 0.30 -6.35
CA TRP A 274 -5.13 1.62 -6.03
C TRP A 274 -3.71 1.83 -6.58
N ASP A 275 -2.79 0.86 -6.48
CA ASP A 275 -1.43 1.03 -7.00
C ASP A 275 -1.38 1.13 -8.55
N GLY A 276 -2.49 0.84 -9.23
CA GLY A 276 -2.64 0.90 -10.68
C GLY A 276 -2.15 -0.36 -11.40
N ASP A 277 -1.86 -1.43 -10.67
CA ASP A 277 -1.18 -2.64 -11.17
C ASP A 277 -2.12 -3.86 -11.22
N LEU A 278 -3.45 -3.66 -11.14
CA LEU A 278 -4.41 -4.77 -11.16
C LEU A 278 -4.29 -5.64 -12.42
N SER A 279 -4.04 -5.01 -13.57
CA SER A 279 -3.78 -5.74 -14.81
C SER A 279 -2.51 -6.60 -14.71
N GLY A 280 -1.45 -6.09 -14.09
CA GLY A 280 -0.21 -6.83 -13.85
C GLY A 280 -0.45 -8.03 -12.96
N THR A 281 -1.15 -7.86 -11.83
CA THR A 281 -1.52 -8.98 -10.95
C THR A 281 -2.38 -10.02 -11.66
N LEU A 282 -3.40 -9.60 -12.42
CA LEU A 282 -4.25 -10.53 -13.17
C LEU A 282 -3.47 -11.31 -14.25
N GLN A 283 -2.40 -10.73 -14.81
CA GLN A 283 -1.53 -11.43 -15.74
C GLN A 283 -0.77 -12.60 -15.08
N MET A 284 -0.49 -12.53 -13.78
CA MET A 284 0.18 -13.61 -13.03
C MET A 284 -0.66 -14.90 -12.96
N PHE A 285 -1.97 -14.80 -13.19
CA PHE A 285 -2.90 -15.93 -13.25
C PHE A 285 -3.05 -16.54 -14.65
N LYS A 286 -2.51 -15.91 -15.70
CA LYS A 286 -2.68 -16.41 -17.07
C LYS A 286 -1.92 -17.71 -17.28
N ILE A 287 -2.59 -18.67 -17.90
CA ILE A 287 -2.01 -19.94 -18.36
C ILE A 287 -1.98 -19.92 -19.89
N GLY A 288 -0.78 -19.83 -20.46
CA GLY A 288 -0.62 -19.65 -21.91
C GLY A 288 -0.86 -20.90 -22.76
N SER A 289 -0.73 -22.11 -22.19
CA SER A 289 -1.01 -23.36 -22.88
C SER A 289 -1.25 -24.50 -21.91
N PHE A 290 -1.84 -25.60 -22.38
CA PHE A 290 -2.07 -26.81 -21.59
C PHE A 290 -0.77 -27.38 -20.98
N ARG A 291 0.34 -27.40 -21.74
CA ARG A 291 1.64 -27.90 -21.24
C ARG A 291 2.18 -27.02 -20.11
N ILE A 292 2.10 -25.70 -20.27
CA ILE A 292 2.50 -24.75 -19.23
C ILE A 292 1.59 -24.89 -18.00
N GLY A 293 0.28 -25.05 -18.21
CA GLY A 293 -0.68 -25.29 -17.13
C GLY A 293 -0.32 -26.54 -16.32
N PHE A 294 -0.01 -27.65 -16.98
CA PHE A 294 0.41 -28.88 -16.30
C PHE A 294 1.68 -28.68 -15.46
N ILE A 295 2.66 -27.92 -15.97
CA ILE A 295 3.88 -27.60 -15.22
C ILE A 295 3.56 -26.72 -14.00
N LEU A 296 2.82 -25.63 -14.19
CA LEU A 296 2.57 -24.64 -13.13
C LEU A 296 1.59 -25.14 -12.06
N LEU A 297 0.65 -26.01 -12.41
CA LEU A 297 -0.41 -26.47 -11.50
C LEU A 297 -0.16 -27.86 -10.91
N ILE A 298 0.72 -28.67 -11.50
CA ILE A 298 0.94 -30.06 -11.06
C ILE A 298 2.42 -30.34 -10.87
N GLY A 299 3.21 -30.25 -11.94
CA GLY A 299 4.61 -30.68 -11.91
C GLY A 299 5.45 -29.89 -10.91
N LEU A 300 5.39 -28.56 -10.98
CA LEU A 300 6.16 -27.67 -10.13
C LEU A 300 5.65 -27.67 -8.68
N PRO A 301 4.33 -27.56 -8.41
CA PRO A 301 3.81 -27.71 -7.05
C PRO A 301 4.21 -29.03 -6.38
N PHE A 302 4.15 -30.16 -7.10
CA PHE A 302 4.57 -31.45 -6.54
C PHE A 302 6.03 -31.42 -6.06
N VAL A 303 6.95 -30.92 -6.89
CA VAL A 303 8.37 -30.82 -6.53
C VAL A 303 8.57 -29.86 -5.36
N ILE A 304 7.86 -28.72 -5.36
CA ILE A 304 7.92 -27.73 -4.29
C ILE A 304 7.45 -28.35 -2.98
N THR A 305 6.29 -28.99 -2.95
CA THR A 305 5.75 -29.62 -1.74
C THR A 305 6.70 -30.68 -1.17
N VAL A 306 7.34 -31.49 -2.02
CA VAL A 306 8.36 -32.45 -1.55
C VAL A 306 9.54 -31.72 -0.89
N PHE A 307 10.05 -30.65 -1.51
CA PHE A 307 11.13 -29.86 -0.95
C PHE A 307 10.71 -29.17 0.36
N ASP A 308 9.49 -28.65 0.41
CA ASP A 308 8.91 -27.96 1.56
C ASP A 308 8.77 -28.90 2.75
N ILE A 309 8.27 -30.13 2.53
CA ILE A 309 8.22 -31.20 3.55
C ILE A 309 9.62 -31.48 4.10
N VAL A 310 10.63 -31.66 3.23
CA VAL A 310 12.00 -31.92 3.68
C VAL A 310 12.55 -30.75 4.49
N ALA A 311 12.37 -29.53 4.00
CA ALA A 311 12.87 -28.32 4.64
C ALA A 311 12.22 -28.09 6.02
N THR A 312 10.90 -28.28 6.12
CA THR A 312 10.14 -28.13 7.37
C THR A 312 10.48 -29.22 8.38
N ASN A 313 10.70 -30.46 7.96
CA ASN A 313 11.19 -31.52 8.84
C ASN A 313 12.60 -31.21 9.40
N ILE A 314 13.49 -30.68 8.56
CA ILE A 314 14.82 -30.24 9.02
C ILE A 314 14.68 -29.10 10.03
N TYR A 315 13.82 -28.11 9.73
CA TYR A 315 13.54 -27.01 10.65
C TYR A 315 13.00 -27.51 11.99
N ASP A 316 12.04 -28.44 11.97
CA ASP A 316 11.44 -29.00 13.18
C ASP A 316 12.49 -29.67 14.09
N ILE A 317 13.33 -30.53 13.51
CA ILE A 317 14.44 -31.19 14.22
C ILE A 317 15.37 -30.14 14.84
N LEU A 318 15.78 -29.13 14.07
CA LEU A 318 16.68 -28.09 14.54
C LEU A 318 16.04 -27.23 15.63
N TYR A 319 14.76 -26.90 15.49
CA TYR A 319 14.03 -26.12 16.47
C TYR A 319 13.95 -26.88 17.80
N ILE A 320 13.58 -28.16 17.77
CA ILE A 320 13.50 -29.00 18.98
C ILE A 320 14.88 -29.13 19.64
N MET A 321 15.96 -29.27 18.87
CA MET A 321 17.32 -29.33 19.40
C MET A 321 17.76 -28.05 20.10
N LEU A 322 17.33 -26.88 19.60
CA LEU A 322 17.80 -25.57 20.09
C LEU A 322 16.89 -24.97 21.17
N PHE A 323 15.58 -25.18 21.05
CA PHE A 323 14.55 -24.49 21.83
C PHE A 323 13.62 -25.45 22.58
N GLY A 324 13.72 -26.75 22.33
CA GLY A 324 12.82 -27.76 22.90
C GLY A 324 11.52 -27.92 22.12
N ILE A 325 10.63 -28.77 22.65
CA ILE A 325 9.33 -29.05 22.02
C ILE A 325 8.50 -27.76 22.03
N PRO A 326 8.03 -27.27 20.87
CA PRO A 326 7.25 -26.04 20.82
C PRO A 326 5.91 -26.25 21.52
N SER A 327 5.47 -25.27 22.29
CA SER A 327 4.16 -25.26 22.96
C SER A 327 3.08 -24.77 22.00
N VAL A 328 2.92 -25.41 20.85
CA VAL A 328 1.80 -25.12 19.95
C VAL A 328 0.55 -25.74 20.59
N PRO A 329 -0.54 -24.97 20.80
CA PRO A 329 -1.78 -25.54 21.31
C PRO A 329 -2.21 -26.73 20.46
N GLU A 330 -2.45 -27.89 21.06
CA GLU A 330 -3.06 -29.02 20.37
C GLU A 330 -4.50 -28.62 20.01
N THR A 331 -4.75 -28.32 18.74
CA THR A 331 -6.11 -28.08 18.24
C THR A 331 -6.84 -29.42 18.11
N VAL A 332 -7.32 -29.97 19.23
CA VAL A 332 -8.20 -31.14 19.22
C VAL A 332 -9.63 -30.64 19.02
N TYR A 333 -10.17 -30.85 17.81
CA TYR A 333 -11.58 -30.58 17.50
C TYR A 333 -12.47 -31.61 18.23
N TYR A 334 -13.06 -31.20 19.35
CA TYR A 334 -14.18 -31.93 19.96
C TYR A 334 -15.50 -31.43 19.34
N VAL A 335 -15.71 -31.80 18.08
CA VAL A 335 -16.88 -31.33 17.33
C VAL A 335 -18.09 -32.22 17.65
N ASP A 336 -19.23 -31.59 17.93
CA ASP A 336 -20.52 -32.29 18.02
C ASP A 336 -20.80 -33.05 16.72
N ASP A 337 -21.15 -34.34 16.84
CA ASP A 337 -21.43 -35.24 15.72
C ASP A 337 -22.44 -34.66 14.72
N SER A 338 -23.35 -33.79 15.16
CA SER A 338 -24.39 -33.18 14.32
C SER A 338 -23.87 -32.09 13.36
N GLU A 339 -22.76 -31.42 13.70
CA GLU A 339 -22.18 -30.33 12.91
C GLU A 339 -20.84 -30.70 12.26
N TYR A 340 -20.33 -31.91 12.54
CA TYR A 340 -19.06 -32.43 12.04
C TYR A 340 -18.83 -32.17 10.55
N HIS A 341 -19.77 -32.57 9.69
CA HIS A 341 -19.60 -32.40 8.24
C HIS A 341 -19.60 -30.94 7.80
N LEU A 342 -20.33 -30.07 8.49
CA LEU A 342 -20.35 -28.65 8.18
C LEU A 342 -19.01 -28.00 8.53
N ILE A 343 -18.51 -28.24 9.75
CA ILE A 343 -17.23 -27.71 10.24
C ILE A 343 -16.08 -28.25 9.40
N LEU A 344 -16.08 -29.54 9.06
CA LEU A 344 -15.08 -30.15 8.18
C LEU A 344 -15.02 -29.45 6.81
N VAL A 345 -16.17 -29.17 6.19
CA VAL A 345 -16.24 -28.49 4.89
C VAL A 345 -15.80 -27.03 5.01
N LEU A 346 -16.25 -26.31 6.04
CA LEU A 346 -15.85 -24.92 6.25
C LEU A 346 -14.36 -24.80 6.52
N SER A 347 -13.79 -25.68 7.36
CA SER A 347 -12.36 -25.77 7.67
C SER A 347 -11.55 -26.09 6.41
N PHE A 348 -12.01 -27.03 5.58
CA PHE A 348 -11.34 -27.33 4.32
C PHE A 348 -11.34 -26.10 3.38
N VAL A 349 -12.49 -25.45 3.22
CA VAL A 349 -12.61 -24.27 2.34
C VAL A 349 -11.76 -23.11 2.88
N SER A 350 -11.79 -22.84 4.18
CA SER A 350 -11.07 -21.74 4.80
C SER A 350 -9.55 -21.99 4.80
N MET A 351 -9.11 -23.14 5.29
CA MET A 351 -7.69 -23.47 5.49
C MET A 351 -7.00 -23.93 4.22
N VAL A 352 -7.62 -24.81 3.43
CA VAL A 352 -6.96 -25.43 2.27
C VAL A 352 -7.12 -24.58 1.01
N ILE A 353 -8.20 -23.80 0.88
CA ILE A 353 -8.47 -23.03 -0.34
C ILE A 353 -8.31 -21.53 -0.11
N ALA A 354 -9.08 -20.95 0.80
CA ALA A 354 -9.16 -19.50 0.96
C ALA A 354 -7.84 -18.92 1.47
N ALA A 355 -7.25 -19.49 2.53
CA ALA A 355 -6.01 -18.99 3.11
C ALA A 355 -4.87 -18.93 2.08
N PRO A 356 -4.52 -20.04 1.37
CA PRO A 356 -3.45 -19.99 0.37
C PRO A 356 -3.73 -19.00 -0.76
N VAL A 357 -4.96 -18.93 -1.26
CA VAL A 357 -5.30 -18.00 -2.35
C VAL A 357 -5.11 -16.56 -1.91
N VAL A 358 -5.67 -16.19 -0.75
CA VAL A 358 -5.66 -14.80 -0.27
C VAL A 358 -4.26 -14.38 0.17
N GLU A 359 -3.57 -15.24 0.89
CA GLU A 359 -2.22 -14.98 1.37
C GLU A 359 -1.22 -14.87 0.21
N GLU A 360 -1.28 -15.76 -0.79
CA GLU A 360 -0.38 -15.63 -1.95
C GLU A 360 -0.66 -14.37 -2.78
N ILE A 361 -1.92 -13.94 -2.92
CA ILE A 361 -2.24 -12.67 -3.60
C ILE A 361 -1.65 -11.49 -2.84
N LEU A 362 -1.80 -11.45 -1.51
CA LEU A 362 -1.25 -10.37 -0.68
C LEU A 362 0.28 -10.38 -0.66
N PHE A 363 0.90 -11.51 -0.34
CA PHE A 363 2.33 -11.58 -0.10
C PHE A 363 3.13 -11.71 -1.39
N ARG A 364 2.71 -12.54 -2.34
CA ARG A 364 3.48 -12.87 -3.56
C ARG A 364 3.00 -12.06 -4.76
N GLY A 365 1.73 -11.66 -4.77
CA GLY A 365 1.17 -10.74 -5.76
C GLY A 365 1.57 -9.30 -5.47
N TYR A 366 1.27 -8.81 -4.27
CA TYR A 366 1.42 -7.38 -3.95
C TYR A 366 2.71 -7.02 -3.21
N ILE A 367 2.91 -7.54 -1.99
CA ILE A 367 4.03 -7.12 -1.12
C ILE A 367 5.39 -7.45 -1.74
N LEU A 368 5.56 -8.66 -2.28
CA LEU A 368 6.80 -9.07 -2.93
C LEU A 368 7.16 -8.14 -4.09
N ASP A 369 6.22 -7.81 -4.97
CA ASP A 369 6.49 -6.89 -6.08
C ASP A 369 6.77 -5.46 -5.61
N ALA A 370 6.07 -4.99 -4.58
CA ALA A 370 6.33 -3.69 -3.98
C ALA A 370 7.78 -3.59 -3.44
N ILE A 371 8.27 -4.62 -2.75
CA ILE A 371 9.67 -4.67 -2.26
C ILE A 371 10.65 -4.82 -3.43
N ARG A 372 10.32 -5.68 -4.41
CA ARG A 372 11.16 -5.95 -5.59
C ARG A 372 11.43 -4.69 -6.39
N LYS A 373 10.42 -3.84 -6.58
CA LYS A 373 10.53 -2.54 -7.28
C LYS A 373 11.57 -1.61 -6.64
N ILE A 374 11.86 -1.72 -5.34
CA ILE A 374 12.77 -0.81 -4.62
C ILE A 374 14.11 -1.42 -4.15
N HIS A 375 14.19 -2.75 -4.02
CA HIS A 375 15.38 -3.47 -3.50
C HIS A 375 15.81 -4.71 -4.30
N GLY A 376 15.07 -5.08 -5.35
CA GLY A 376 15.36 -6.25 -6.18
C GLY A 376 14.93 -7.59 -5.57
N ASP A 377 15.20 -8.67 -6.32
CA ASP A 377 14.60 -9.99 -6.09
C ASP A 377 14.94 -10.61 -4.73
N THR A 378 16.19 -10.55 -4.30
CA THR A 378 16.62 -11.24 -3.06
C THR A 378 15.96 -10.64 -1.83
N VAL A 379 15.96 -9.30 -1.73
CA VAL A 379 15.33 -8.60 -0.61
C VAL A 379 13.82 -8.76 -0.65
N ALA A 380 13.22 -8.82 -1.85
CA ALA A 380 11.80 -9.08 -2.02
C ALA A 380 11.39 -10.44 -1.45
N VAL A 381 12.10 -11.52 -1.82
CA VAL A 381 11.81 -12.87 -1.34
C VAL A 381 11.95 -12.95 0.18
N LEU A 382 13.08 -12.51 0.73
CA LEU A 382 13.34 -12.59 2.17
C LEU A 382 12.40 -11.68 2.96
N GLY A 383 12.17 -10.45 2.48
CA GLY A 383 11.30 -9.48 3.13
C GLY A 383 9.83 -9.91 3.14
N SER A 384 9.29 -10.37 2.01
CA SER A 384 7.91 -10.87 1.96
C SER A 384 7.73 -12.14 2.78
N ALA A 385 8.73 -13.02 2.79
CA ALA A 385 8.69 -14.26 3.58
C ALA A 385 8.72 -13.97 5.08
N GLY A 386 9.56 -13.03 5.53
CA GLY A 386 9.59 -12.58 6.93
C GLY A 386 8.25 -11.96 7.36
N LEU A 387 7.68 -11.07 6.55
CA LEU A 387 6.36 -10.48 6.83
C LEU A 387 5.25 -11.54 6.85
N PHE A 388 5.32 -12.54 5.98
CA PHE A 388 4.39 -13.66 5.97
C PHE A 388 4.49 -14.51 7.24
N GLY A 389 5.71 -14.87 7.65
CA GLY A 389 5.95 -15.60 8.90
C GLY A 389 5.43 -14.85 10.12
N LEU A 390 5.73 -13.55 10.23
CA LEU A 390 5.32 -12.70 11.35
C LEU A 390 3.80 -12.59 11.54
N LEU A 391 2.99 -12.94 10.54
CA LEU A 391 1.52 -12.97 10.67
C LEU A 391 1.04 -14.02 11.67
N HIS A 392 1.83 -15.08 11.91
CA HIS A 392 1.42 -16.25 12.69
C HIS A 392 1.69 -16.14 14.21
N LEU A 393 2.40 -15.10 14.64
CA LEU A 393 2.72 -14.70 16.03
C LEU A 393 3.50 -15.71 16.89
N GLU A 394 3.25 -17.00 16.77
CA GLU A 394 3.92 -18.09 17.47
C GLU A 394 5.31 -18.35 16.87
N PRO A 395 6.42 -18.18 17.63
CA PRO A 395 7.78 -18.27 17.10
C PRO A 395 8.10 -19.51 16.26
N TYR A 396 7.61 -20.68 16.66
CA TYR A 396 7.81 -21.91 15.89
C TYR A 396 7.15 -21.82 14.51
N VAL A 397 5.90 -21.37 14.46
CA VAL A 397 5.11 -21.23 13.23
C VAL A 397 5.65 -20.11 12.35
N VAL A 398 6.11 -19.00 12.95
CA VAL A 398 6.75 -17.88 12.25
C VAL A 398 7.92 -18.38 11.40
N GLY A 399 8.79 -19.22 11.97
CA GLY A 399 9.93 -19.77 11.24
C GLY A 399 9.52 -20.74 10.12
N MET A 400 8.55 -21.63 10.37
CA MET A 400 8.03 -22.55 9.35
C MET A 400 7.37 -21.81 8.19
N ALA A 401 6.47 -20.87 8.48
CA ALA A 401 5.79 -20.06 7.48
C ALA A 401 6.79 -19.20 6.69
N ALA A 402 7.79 -18.61 7.34
CA ALA A 402 8.84 -17.87 6.65
C ALA A 402 9.66 -18.78 5.70
N LEU A 403 9.98 -20.02 6.10
CA LEU A 403 10.70 -20.97 5.26
C LEU A 403 9.93 -21.32 3.98
N GLY A 404 8.66 -21.74 4.11
CA GLY A 404 7.77 -21.96 2.97
C GLY A 404 7.64 -20.68 2.13
N GLY A 405 7.58 -19.54 2.81
CA GLY A 405 7.47 -18.25 2.14
C GLY A 405 8.68 -17.84 1.29
N VAL A 406 9.89 -18.26 1.65
CA VAL A 406 11.08 -18.09 0.80
C VAL A 406 10.95 -18.93 -0.47
N ILE A 407 10.50 -20.19 -0.34
CA ILE A 407 10.33 -21.10 -1.48
C ILE A 407 9.27 -20.56 -2.44
N TYR A 408 8.11 -20.15 -1.91
CA TYR A 408 6.99 -19.64 -2.69
C TYR A 408 7.30 -18.28 -3.33
N GLY A 409 8.03 -17.40 -2.63
CA GLY A 409 8.50 -16.14 -3.18
C GLY A 409 9.49 -16.33 -4.32
N TRP A 410 10.46 -17.24 -4.14
CA TRP A 410 11.45 -17.55 -5.16
C TRP A 410 10.81 -18.11 -6.42
N ILE A 411 9.90 -19.08 -6.30
CA ILE A 411 9.27 -19.67 -7.48
C ILE A 411 8.35 -18.68 -8.20
N ARG A 412 7.68 -17.80 -7.46
CA ARG A 412 6.87 -16.74 -8.05
C ARG A 412 7.72 -15.81 -8.91
N ILE A 413 8.92 -15.42 -8.45
CA ILE A 413 9.84 -14.61 -9.27
C ILE A 413 10.31 -15.36 -10.51
N LYS A 414 10.65 -16.65 -10.37
CA LYS A 414 11.17 -17.45 -11.49
C LYS A 414 10.15 -17.74 -12.58
N THR A 415 8.88 -17.90 -12.19
CA THR A 415 7.81 -18.26 -13.13
C THR A 415 7.00 -17.07 -13.58
N GLY A 416 6.99 -15.97 -12.82
CA GLY A 416 6.06 -14.85 -13.01
C GLY A 416 4.61 -15.20 -12.72
N SER A 417 4.32 -16.41 -12.24
CA SER A 417 2.96 -16.89 -11.98
C SER A 417 2.71 -17.09 -10.49
N LEU A 418 1.48 -16.82 -10.06
CA LEU A 418 1.04 -17.10 -8.69
C LEU A 418 0.62 -18.56 -8.49
N TRP A 419 0.27 -19.27 -9.56
CA TRP A 419 -0.28 -20.63 -9.48
C TRP A 419 0.64 -21.63 -8.79
N PRO A 420 1.96 -21.69 -9.08
CA PRO A 420 2.83 -22.64 -8.39
C PRO A 420 2.85 -22.44 -6.88
N SER A 421 2.91 -21.18 -6.44
CA SER A 421 2.92 -20.82 -5.02
C SER A 421 1.57 -21.17 -4.37
N ILE A 422 0.45 -20.77 -4.99
CA ILE A 422 -0.90 -21.07 -4.49
C ILE A 422 -1.09 -22.57 -4.34
N VAL A 423 -0.83 -23.36 -5.37
CA VAL A 423 -1.11 -24.81 -5.32
C VAL A 423 -0.17 -25.53 -4.36
N SER A 424 1.10 -25.11 -4.26
CA SER A 424 2.03 -25.69 -3.29
C SER A 424 1.59 -25.42 -1.86
N HIS A 425 1.13 -24.20 -1.60
CA HIS A 425 0.60 -23.78 -0.30
C HIS A 425 -0.74 -24.48 0.02
N MET A 426 -1.63 -24.65 -0.97
CA MET A 426 -2.83 -25.50 -0.82
C MET A 426 -2.46 -26.94 -0.45
N ALA A 427 -1.43 -27.51 -1.09
CA ALA A 427 -0.98 -28.86 -0.78
C ALA A 427 -0.40 -28.96 0.64
N TRP A 428 0.38 -27.97 1.08
CA TRP A 428 0.87 -27.88 2.46
C TRP A 428 -0.28 -27.81 3.45
N ASN A 429 -1.22 -26.89 3.26
CA ASN A 429 -2.38 -26.74 4.16
C ASN A 429 -3.29 -27.96 4.13
N PHE A 430 -3.38 -28.67 3.00
CA PHE A 430 -4.12 -29.93 2.92
C PHE A 430 -3.46 -31.02 3.77
N LEU A 431 -2.14 -31.12 3.80
CA LEU A 431 -1.43 -32.07 4.67
C LEU A 431 -1.65 -31.74 6.15
N VAL A 432 -1.61 -30.45 6.50
CA VAL A 432 -1.93 -29.99 7.86
C VAL A 432 -3.39 -30.30 8.22
N PHE A 433 -4.32 -30.03 7.31
CA PHE A 433 -5.74 -30.38 7.48
C PHE A 433 -5.93 -31.87 7.73
N LEU A 434 -5.27 -32.74 6.96
CA LEU A 434 -5.35 -34.20 7.18
C LEU A 434 -4.80 -34.60 8.55
N TYR A 435 -3.72 -33.96 9.01
CA TYR A 435 -3.15 -34.20 10.33
C TYR A 435 -4.11 -33.76 11.45
N ILE A 436 -4.72 -32.58 11.33
CA ILE A 436 -5.66 -32.07 12.34
C ILE A 436 -6.92 -32.95 12.44
N TRP A 437 -7.46 -33.39 11.30
CA TRP A 437 -8.75 -34.08 11.26
C TRP A 437 -8.67 -35.62 11.35
N TYR A 438 -7.52 -36.21 11.03
CA TYR A 438 -7.35 -37.67 10.93
C TYR A 438 -6.03 -38.21 11.50
N GLY A 439 -5.16 -37.34 12.03
CA GLY A 439 -3.78 -37.65 12.45
C GLY A 439 -3.63 -38.20 13.85
#